data_AF-A0A514E8I8-F1
#
_entry.id   AF-A0A514E8I8-F1
#
_cell.length_a   1.000
_cell.length_b   1.000
_cell.length_c   1.000
_cell.angle_alpha   90.00
_cell.angle_beta   90.00
_cell.angle_gamma   90.00
#
_symmetry.space_group_name_H-M   'P 1'
#
loop_
_entity.id
_entity.type
_entity.pdbx_description
1 polymer ?
#
loop_
_entity_poly.entity_id
_entity_poly.type
_entity_poly.pdbx_seq_one_letter_code
_entity_poly.pdbx_strand_id
1 'polypeptide(L)'
;MTAPTLPPYSGLGIASFAVSLIAAVLTLVLVGICAALVYSQPGSLDDDSPLAMLVGMAMLIGIVAELAAAALGIGSLFQRDRRKLYGVLGLIFAIATLLGVAALIVFGLMQGG
;
A
#
# COMPACT_ATOMS: atom_id res chain seq x y z
N MET A 1 -25.26 -36.74 9.34
CA MET A 1 -25.29 -35.28 9.58
C MET A 1 -23.89 -34.74 9.25
N THR A 2 -23.64 -34.33 8.02
CA THR A 2 -22.35 -33.73 7.64
C THR A 2 -22.40 -32.25 8.02
N ALA A 3 -21.51 -31.84 8.94
CA ALA A 3 -21.39 -30.45 9.35
C ALA A 3 -21.22 -29.53 8.12
N PRO A 4 -21.78 -28.30 8.12
CA PRO A 4 -21.56 -27.36 7.04
C PRO A 4 -20.07 -27.02 6.98
N THR A 5 -19.34 -27.59 6.02
CA THR A 5 -17.94 -27.27 5.80
C THR A 5 -17.88 -25.90 5.15
N LEU A 6 -17.36 -24.92 5.91
CA LEU A 6 -17.22 -23.55 5.43
C LEU A 6 -16.38 -23.57 4.13
N PRO A 7 -16.83 -22.87 3.06
CA PRO A 7 -16.10 -22.86 1.80
C PRO A 7 -14.65 -22.39 2.02
N PRO A 8 -13.66 -23.10 1.45
CA PRO A 8 -12.26 -22.85 1.74
C PRO A 8 -11.84 -21.46 1.29
N TYR A 9 -10.87 -20.85 2.00
CA TYR A 9 -10.42 -19.49 1.70
C TYR A 9 -9.72 -19.41 0.34
N SER A 10 -9.84 -18.27 -0.35
CA SER A 10 -9.11 -18.02 -1.59
C SER A 10 -7.69 -17.57 -1.25
N GLY A 11 -6.68 -18.37 -1.63
CA GLY A 11 -5.26 -18.02 -1.43
C GLY A 11 -4.85 -16.73 -2.14
N LEU A 12 -5.50 -16.40 -3.27
CA LEU A 12 -5.33 -15.14 -3.98
C LEU A 12 -5.80 -13.93 -3.17
N GLY A 13 -6.88 -14.07 -2.39
CA GLY A 13 -7.35 -13.01 -1.49
C GLY A 13 -6.36 -12.75 -0.35
N ILE A 14 -5.80 -13.81 0.24
CA ILE A 14 -4.78 -13.71 1.31
C ILE A 14 -3.50 -13.06 0.76
N ALA A 15 -3.06 -13.45 -0.44
CA ALA A 15 -1.90 -12.84 -1.08
C ALA A 15 -2.12 -11.34 -1.34
N SER A 16 -3.28 -10.95 -1.88
CA SER A 16 -3.59 -9.53 -2.11
C SER A 16 -3.62 -8.72 -0.81
N PHE A 17 -4.18 -9.29 0.25
CA PHE A 17 -4.26 -8.64 1.56
C PHE A 17 -2.87 -8.51 2.20
N ALA A 18 -2.06 -9.56 2.17
CA ALA A 18 -0.71 -9.53 2.71
C ALA A 18 0.19 -8.55 1.96
N VAL A 19 0.14 -8.55 0.62
CA VAL A 19 0.92 -7.62 -0.21
C VAL A 19 0.49 -6.18 0.05
N SER A 20 -0.81 -5.90 0.09
CA SER A 20 -1.31 -4.55 0.38
C SER A 20 -0.95 -4.10 1.80
N LEU A 21 -1.06 -4.98 2.80
CA LEU A 21 -0.74 -4.63 4.18
C LEU A 21 0.77 -4.35 4.35
N ILE A 22 1.62 -5.17 3.74
CA ILE A 22 3.08 -4.96 3.76
C ILE A 22 3.43 -3.65 3.04
N ALA A 23 2.84 -3.40 1.87
CA ALA A 23 3.06 -2.16 1.12
C ALA A 23 2.60 -0.93 1.93
N ALA A 24 1.40 -0.97 2.51
CA ALA A 24 0.87 0.10 3.33
C ALA A 24 1.75 0.42 4.55
N VAL A 25 2.19 -0.60 5.28
CA VAL A 25 3.08 -0.44 6.44
C VAL A 25 4.43 0.12 6.00
N LEU A 26 5.00 -0.40 4.91
CA LEU A 26 6.28 0.06 4.38
C LEU A 26 6.21 1.54 3.97
N THR A 27 5.14 1.93 3.28
CA THR A 27 4.88 3.32 2.88
C THR A 27 4.74 4.23 4.11
N LEU A 28 3.98 3.82 5.14
CA LEU A 28 3.83 4.59 6.38
C LEU A 28 5.16 4.77 7.11
N VAL A 29 5.97 3.71 7.21
CA VAL A 29 7.28 3.76 7.85
C VAL A 29 8.22 4.69 7.08
N LEU A 30 8.24 4.61 5.74
CA LEU A 30 9.05 5.50 4.91
C LEU A 30 8.66 6.96 5.09
N VAL A 31 7.35 7.27 5.03
CA VAL A 31 6.85 8.64 5.27
C VAL A 31 7.23 9.12 6.66
N GLY A 32 7.08 8.28 7.68
CA GLY A 32 7.45 8.61 9.07
C GLY A 32 8.95 8.90 9.24
N ILE A 33 9.81 8.08 8.62
CA ILE A 33 11.26 8.32 8.60
C ILE A 33 11.57 9.65 7.92
N CYS A 34 10.96 9.93 6.77
CA CYS A 34 11.17 11.19 6.06
C CYS A 34 10.73 12.39 6.89
N ALA A 35 9.56 12.32 7.52
CA ALA A 35 9.06 13.38 8.40
C ALA A 35 10.00 13.62 9.60
N ALA A 36 10.50 12.55 10.22
CA ALA A 36 11.44 12.65 11.35
C ALA A 36 12.80 13.23 10.93
N LEU A 37 13.31 12.84 9.76
CA LEU A 37 14.56 13.36 9.20
C LEU A 37 14.46 14.84 8.88
N VAL A 38 13.41 15.26 8.16
CA VAL A 38 13.18 16.68 7.83
C VAL A 38 13.00 17.53 9.08
N TYR A 39 12.29 17.02 10.09
CA TYR A 39 12.12 17.73 11.36
C TYR A 39 13.44 17.89 12.13
N SER A 40 14.29 16.86 12.13
CA SER A 40 15.54 16.87 12.89
C SER A 40 16.67 17.60 12.16
N GLN A 41 16.69 17.53 10.83
CA GLN A 41 17.72 18.08 9.96
C GLN A 41 17.07 18.69 8.71
N PRO A 42 16.68 19.97 8.77
CA PRO A 42 16.18 20.68 7.60
C PRO A 42 17.20 20.63 6.46
N GLY A 43 16.80 20.14 5.28
CA GLY A 43 17.67 19.95 4.12
C GLY A 43 18.31 18.55 3.98
N SER A 44 18.03 17.61 4.89
CA SER A 44 18.56 16.23 4.77
C SER A 44 18.04 15.46 3.55
N LEU A 45 16.94 15.93 2.94
CA LEU A 45 16.29 15.37 1.76
C LEU A 45 16.33 16.34 0.58
N ASP A 46 17.45 17.03 0.37
CA ASP A 46 17.67 17.75 -0.89
C ASP A 46 17.64 16.79 -2.08
N ASP A 47 17.22 17.28 -3.25
CA ASP A 47 17.03 16.48 -4.47
C ASP A 47 18.30 15.75 -4.93
N ASP A 48 19.47 16.31 -4.63
CA ASP A 48 20.78 15.70 -4.94
C ASP A 48 21.25 14.69 -3.88
N SER A 49 20.48 14.50 -2.80
CA SER A 49 20.86 13.57 -1.75
C SER A 49 20.60 12.12 -2.17
N PRO A 50 21.55 11.19 -1.95
CA PRO A 50 21.33 9.77 -2.21
C PRO A 50 20.14 9.19 -1.42
N LEU A 51 19.84 9.80 -0.26
CA LEU A 51 18.70 9.45 0.58
C LEU A 51 17.36 9.82 -0.06
N ALA A 52 17.21 11.02 -0.62
CA ALA A 52 16.00 11.42 -1.34
C ALA A 52 15.73 10.51 -2.53
N MET A 53 16.77 10.17 -3.28
CA MET A 53 16.68 9.27 -4.42
C MET A 53 16.26 7.84 -4.01
N LEU A 54 16.82 7.31 -2.91
CA LEU A 54 16.47 5.99 -2.37
C LEU A 54 15.02 5.95 -1.85
N VAL A 55 14.59 7.00 -1.14
CA VAL A 55 13.21 7.14 -0.65
C VAL A 55 12.22 7.20 -1.82
N GLY A 56 12.50 8.02 -2.83
CA GLY A 56 11.66 8.13 -4.02
C GLY A 56 11.53 6.79 -4.75
N MET A 57 12.63 6.06 -4.92
CA MET A 57 12.63 4.72 -5.50
C MET A 57 11.81 3.73 -4.67
N ALA A 58 11.97 3.74 -3.35
CA ALA A 58 11.23 2.87 -2.44
C ALA A 58 9.72 3.17 -2.47
N MET A 59 9.33 4.45 -2.54
CA MET A 59 7.93 4.84 -2.73
C MET A 59 7.37 4.36 -4.07
N LEU A 60 8.13 4.47 -5.16
CA LEU A 60 7.70 3.95 -6.47
C LEU A 60 7.44 2.44 -6.44
N ILE A 61 8.33 1.68 -5.80
CA ILE A 61 8.15 0.23 -5.62
C ILE A 61 6.88 -0.05 -4.80
N GLY A 62 6.66 0.73 -3.72
CA GLY A 62 5.45 0.64 -2.90
C GLY A 62 4.18 0.85 -3.73
N ILE A 63 4.14 1.92 -4.54
CA ILE A 63 2.99 2.22 -5.43
C ILE A 63 2.74 1.08 -6.42
N VAL A 64 3.78 0.53 -7.05
CA VAL A 64 3.63 -0.61 -7.98
C VAL A 64 3.12 -1.85 -7.25
N ALA A 65 3.60 -2.11 -6.03
CA ALA A 65 3.12 -3.21 -5.20
C ALA A 65 1.65 -3.01 -4.79
N GLU A 66 1.24 -1.79 -4.45
CA GLU A 66 -0.15 -1.42 -4.16
C GLU A 66 -1.05 -1.62 -5.38
N LEU A 67 -0.56 -1.25 -6.58
CA LEU A 67 -1.27 -1.46 -7.84
C LEU A 67 -1.46 -2.96 -8.15
N ALA A 68 -0.42 -3.76 -7.91
CA ALA A 68 -0.48 -5.21 -8.03
C ALA A 68 -1.44 -5.82 -6.99
N ALA A 69 -1.44 -5.32 -5.75
CA ALA A 69 -2.38 -5.75 -4.72
C ALA A 69 -3.83 -5.39 -5.08
N ALA A 70 -4.06 -4.22 -5.65
CA ALA A 70 -5.36 -3.81 -6.17
C ALA A 70 -5.82 -4.71 -7.33
N ALA A 71 -4.94 -5.01 -8.28
CA ALA A 71 -5.24 -5.92 -9.40
C ALA A 71 -5.56 -7.35 -8.91
N LEU A 72 -4.79 -7.87 -7.94
CA LEU A 72 -5.05 -9.17 -7.31
C LEU A 72 -6.36 -9.15 -6.49
N GLY A 73 -6.66 -8.04 -5.80
CA GLY A 73 -7.92 -7.81 -5.10
C GLY A 73 -9.12 -7.84 -6.04
N ILE A 74 -9.04 -7.16 -7.20
CA ILE A 74 -10.08 -7.20 -8.25
C ILE A 74 -10.20 -8.63 -8.83
N GLY A 75 -9.07 -9.29 -9.11
CA GLY A 75 -9.05 -10.67 -9.61
C GLY A 75 -9.71 -11.67 -8.66
N SER A 76 -9.66 -11.41 -7.34
CA SER A 76 -10.35 -12.23 -6.34
C SER A 76 -11.88 -12.12 -6.40
N LEU A 77 -12.43 -11.00 -6.91
CA LEU A 77 -13.88 -10.78 -7.03
C LEU A 77 -14.51 -11.70 -8.08
N PHE A 78 -13.73 -12.08 -9.10
CA PHE A 78 -14.15 -12.98 -10.18
C PHE A 78 -14.14 -14.47 -9.81
N GLN A 79 -13.59 -14.87 -8.66
CA GLN A 79 -13.67 -16.26 -8.20
C GLN A 79 -15.06 -16.55 -7.63
N ARG A 80 -15.86 -17.36 -8.35
CA ARG A 80 -17.26 -17.69 -8.01
C ARG A 80 -17.44 -18.67 -6.84
N ASP A 81 -16.37 -19.23 -6.27
CA ASP A 81 -16.44 -20.42 -5.39
C ASP A 81 -15.67 -20.30 -4.05
N ARG A 82 -15.29 -19.09 -3.62
CA ARG A 82 -14.46 -18.88 -2.41
C ARG A 82 -14.89 -17.63 -1.63
N ARG A 83 -14.64 -17.60 -0.31
CA ARG A 83 -14.90 -16.44 0.56
C ARG A 83 -14.12 -15.20 0.09
N LYS A 84 -14.82 -14.16 -0.37
CA LYS A 84 -14.28 -12.96 -1.04
C LYS A 84 -13.81 -11.84 -0.07
N LEU A 85 -13.99 -12.03 1.23
CA LEU A 85 -13.73 -10.99 2.25
C LEU A 85 -12.29 -10.47 2.22
N TYR A 86 -11.29 -11.34 2.08
CA TYR A 86 -9.87 -10.93 2.10
C TYR A 86 -9.45 -10.14 0.87
N GLY A 87 -10.03 -10.44 -0.29
CA GLY A 87 -9.74 -9.68 -1.51
C GLY A 87 -10.38 -8.30 -1.52
N VAL A 88 -11.60 -8.17 -0.96
CA VAL A 88 -12.25 -6.87 -0.74
C VAL A 88 -11.49 -6.05 0.29
N LEU A 89 -11.06 -6.66 1.40
CA LEU A 89 -10.24 -5.98 2.41
C LEU A 89 -8.89 -5.51 1.84
N GLY A 90 -8.21 -6.35 1.07
CA GLY A 90 -6.97 -5.98 0.38
C GLY A 90 -7.17 -4.85 -0.62
N LEU A 91 -8.28 -4.85 -1.35
CA LEU A 91 -8.63 -3.76 -2.28
C LEU A 91 -8.94 -2.45 -1.55
N ILE A 92 -9.70 -2.50 -0.45
CA ILE A 92 -10.00 -1.32 0.38
C ILE A 92 -8.70 -0.74 0.95
N PHE A 93 -7.81 -1.59 1.47
CA PHE A 93 -6.52 -1.14 1.97
C PHE A 93 -5.66 -0.51 0.86
N ALA A 94 -5.55 -1.16 -0.30
CA ALA A 94 -4.77 -0.62 -1.41
C ALA A 94 -5.32 0.74 -1.90
N ILE A 95 -6.65 0.87 -2.03
CA ILE A 95 -7.28 2.14 -2.40
C ILE A 95 -7.06 3.19 -1.31
N ALA A 96 -7.19 2.83 -0.03
CA ALA A 96 -6.96 3.74 1.08
C ALA A 96 -5.50 4.21 1.12
N THR A 97 -4.52 3.33 0.92
CA THR A 97 -3.10 3.71 0.85
C THR A 97 -2.84 4.62 -0.34
N LEU A 98 -3.33 4.27 -1.54
CA LEU A 98 -3.15 5.09 -2.74
C LEU A 98 -3.76 6.48 -2.56
N LEU A 99 -4.96 6.58 -1.97
CA LEU A 99 -5.59 7.86 -1.64
C LEU A 99 -4.79 8.63 -0.58
N GLY A 100 -4.26 7.95 0.43
CA GLY A 100 -3.41 8.56 1.45
C GLY A 100 -2.13 9.14 0.87
N VAL A 101 -1.44 8.38 0.03
CA VAL A 101 -0.24 8.84 -0.69
C VAL A 101 -0.58 10.02 -1.61
N ALA A 102 -1.67 9.93 -2.38
CA ALA A 102 -2.10 11.02 -3.24
C ALA A 102 -2.42 12.30 -2.44
N ALA A 103 -3.10 12.17 -1.29
CA ALA A 103 -3.39 13.29 -0.40
C ALA A 103 -2.10 13.92 0.16
N LEU A 104 -1.11 13.11 0.53
CA LEU A 104 0.20 13.60 0.99
C LEU A 104 0.94 14.35 -0.12
N ILE A 105 0.91 13.84 -1.35
CA ILE A 105 1.53 14.53 -2.51
C ILE A 105 0.84 15.88 -2.74
N VAL A 106 -0.50 15.92 -2.76
CA VAL A 106 -1.25 17.17 -2.93
C VAL A 106 -0.95 18.15 -1.79
N PHE A 107 -0.91 17.68 -0.55
CA PHE A 107 -0.55 18.51 0.60
C PHE A 107 0.86 19.10 0.47
N GLY A 108 1.84 18.29 0.05
CA GLY A 108 3.19 18.73 -0.22
C GLY A 108 3.25 19.79 -1.32
N LEU A 109 2.53 19.59 -2.42
CA LEU A 109 2.44 20.57 -3.52
C LEU A 109 1.80 21.89 -3.08
N MET A 110 0.82 21.86 -2.16
CA MET A 110 0.20 23.06 -1.62
C MET A 110 1.10 23.82 -0.62
N GLN A 111 2.02 23.13 0.05
CA GLN A 111 3.02 23.79 0.92
C GLN A 111 4.27 24.26 0.16
N GLY A 112 4.62 23.58 -0.93
CA GLY A 112 5.80 23.88 -1.75
C GLY A 112 5.57 24.87 -2.90
N GLY A 113 4.37 25.43 -3.04
CA GLY A 113 4.03 26.51 -3.98
C GLY A 113 3.83 27.84 -3.28
#